data_AF-A0A2A3JZR0-F1
#
_entry.id   AF-A0A2A3JZR0-F1
#
_cell.length_a   1.000
_cell.length_b   1.000
_cell.length_c   1.000
_cell.angle_alpha   90.00
_cell.angle_beta   90.00
_cell.angle_gamma   90.00
#
_symmetry.space_group_name_H-M   'P 1'
#
loop_
_entity.id
_entity.type
_entity.pdbx_description
1 polymer ?
#
loop_
_entity_poly.entity_id
_entity_poly.type
_entity_poly.pdbx_seq_one_letter_code
_entity_poly.pdbx_strand_id
1 'polypeptide(L)' 'MKTCIATVSISGTLSEKLEAISAAGFDGIEIFEQDFITDSGSARDVGNRIRKQGLASLSAHPPSTGHHRT' A
#
# COMPACT_ATOMS: atom_id res chain seq x y z
N MET A 1 8.00 -3.40 19.85
CA MET A 1 8.80 -2.84 18.73
C MET A 1 7.91 -2.89 17.51
N LYS A 2 7.68 -1.78 16.79
CA LYS A 2 6.77 -1.79 15.64
C LYS A 2 7.49 -2.30 14.40
N THR A 3 6.97 -3.32 13.73
CA THR A 3 7.53 -3.89 12.50
C THR A 3 6.80 -3.32 11.28
N CYS A 4 7.57 -2.94 10.26
CA CYS A 4 7.02 -2.42 9.00
C CYS A 4 7.70 -3.09 7.82
N ILE A 5 6.98 -3.17 6.70
CA ILE A 5 7.46 -3.72 5.44
C ILE A 5 6.97 -2.86 4.26
N ALA A 6 7.77 -2.78 3.21
CA ALA A 6 7.42 -2.07 1.99
C ALA A 6 6.71 -2.97 0.98
N THR A 7 5.77 -2.42 0.21
CA THR A 7 5.04 -3.17 -0.83
C THR A 7 5.92 -3.72 -1.94
N VAL A 8 7.12 -3.18 -2.14
CA VAL A 8 8.11 -3.67 -3.11
C VAL A 8 8.82 -4.96 -2.65
N SER A 9 8.70 -5.33 -1.37
CA SER A 9 9.31 -6.53 -0.82
C SER A 9 8.53 -7.82 -1.12
N ILE A 10 7.28 -7.71 -1.57
CA ILE A 10 6.41 -8.84 -1.89
C ILE A 10 5.63 -8.59 -3.20
N SER A 11 5.36 -9.66 -3.93
CA SER A 11 4.60 -9.62 -5.19
C SER A 11 3.09 -9.74 -4.96
N GLY A 12 2.31 -9.40 -5.98
CA GLY A 12 0.84 -9.51 -5.97
C GLY A 12 0.15 -8.17 -6.16
N THR A 13 -1.18 -8.18 -6.12
CA THR A 13 -2.02 -6.98 -6.07
C THR A 13 -1.93 -6.31 -4.69
N LEU A 14 -2.24 -5.01 -4.61
CA LEU A 14 -2.21 -4.29 -3.34
C LEU A 14 -3.09 -4.94 -2.26
N SER A 15 -4.25 -5.49 -2.64
CA SER A 15 -5.14 -6.22 -1.71
C SER A 15 -4.48 -7.49 -1.16
N GLU A 16 -3.87 -8.32 -2.02
CA GLU A 16 -3.16 -9.55 -1.59
C GLU A 16 -1.97 -9.21 -0.69
N LYS A 17 -1.22 -8.15 -1.02
CA LYS A 17 -0.11 -7.68 -0.19
C LYS A 17 -0.58 -7.27 1.21
N LEU A 18 -1.67 -6.49 1.31
CA LEU A 18 -2.21 -6.05 2.60
C LEU A 18 -2.66 -7.22 3.48
N GLU A 19 -3.32 -8.21 2.89
CA GLU A 19 -3.73 -9.43 3.60
C GLU A 19 -2.52 -10.23 4.08
N ALA A 20 -1.52 -10.44 3.23
CA ALA A 20 -0.31 -11.17 3.58
C ALA A 20 0.49 -10.48 4.69
N ILE A 21 0.63 -9.16 4.63
CA ILE A 21 1.36 -8.35 5.62
C ILE A 21 0.67 -8.38 6.98
N SER A 22 -0.66 -8.22 6.99
CA SER A 22 -1.45 -8.34 8.22
C SER A 22 -1.38 -9.75 8.81
N ALA A 23 -1.48 -10.79 7.98
CA ALA A 23 -1.41 -12.19 8.43
C ALA A 23 -0.02 -12.55 8.97
N ALA A 24 1.04 -11.93 8.43
CA ALA A 24 2.42 -12.09 8.91
C ALA A 24 2.70 -11.32 10.22
N GLY A 25 1.75 -10.53 10.73
CA GLY A 25 1.87 -9.85 12.02
C GLY A 25 2.71 -8.58 11.99
N PHE A 26 2.83 -7.93 10.83
CA PHE A 26 3.43 -6.59 10.75
C PHE A 26 2.48 -5.53 11.30
N ASP A 27 3.05 -4.49 11.93
CA ASP A 27 2.27 -3.36 12.46
C ASP A 27 1.98 -2.29 11.41
N GLY A 28 2.75 -2.27 10.31
CA GLY A 28 2.60 -1.23 9.30
C GLY A 28 3.17 -1.59 7.93
N ILE A 29 2.80 -0.74 6.97
CA ILE A 29 3.13 -0.88 5.56
C ILE A 29 3.59 0.45 4.99
N GLU A 30 4.61 0.39 4.13
CA GLU A 30 5.04 1.50 3.27
C GLU A 30 4.62 1.22 1.83
N ILE A 31 3.85 2.14 1.23
CA ILE A 31 3.27 1.95 -0.09
C ILE A 31 4.01 2.81 -1.10
N PHE A 32 4.43 2.17 -2.20
CA PHE A 32 5.09 2.83 -3.32
C PHE A 32 4.09 3.28 -4.40
N GLU A 33 4.48 4.32 -5.13
CA GLU A 33 3.68 4.92 -6.20
C GLU A 33 3.18 3.90 -7.24
N GLN A 34 3.99 2.89 -7.58
CA GLN A 34 3.61 1.87 -8.55
C GLN A 34 2.36 1.07 -8.10
N ASP A 35 2.21 0.81 -6.81
CA ASP A 35 1.01 0.13 -6.28
C ASP A 35 -0.23 1.03 -6.39
N PHE A 36 -0.08 2.35 -6.34
CA PHE A 36 -1.19 3.29 -6.59
C PHE A 36 -1.54 3.39 -8.07
N ILE A 37 -0.55 3.36 -8.97
CA ILE A 37 -0.80 3.44 -10.42
C ILE A 37 -1.52 2.18 -10.91
N THR A 38 -1.20 1.03 -10.31
CA THR A 38 -1.75 -0.28 -10.71
C THR A 38 -3.07 -0.61 -10.00
N ASP A 39 -3.36 0.00 -8.85
CA ASP A 39 -4.62 -0.16 -8.14
C ASP A 39 -5.69 0.79 -8.68
N SER A 40 -6.87 0.27 -9.00
CA SER A 40 -7.99 1.04 -9.55
C SER A 40 -8.74 1.89 -8.50
N GLY A 41 -8.38 1.79 -7.22
CA GLY A 41 -9.03 2.49 -6.12
C GLY A 41 -8.46 3.89 -5.89
N SER A 42 -9.24 4.78 -5.27
CA SER A 42 -8.70 6.08 -4.86
C SER A 42 -7.72 5.93 -3.69
N ALA A 43 -6.85 6.93 -3.50
CA ALA A 43 -5.95 6.96 -2.34
C ALA A 43 -6.71 6.84 -0.99
N ARG A 44 -7.95 7.34 -0.95
CA ARG A 44 -8.83 7.20 0.21
C ARG A 44 -9.29 5.76 0.43
N ASP A 45 -9.63 5.04 -0.64
CA ASP A 45 -10.04 3.63 -0.57
C ASP A 45 -8.88 2.73 -0.15
N VAL A 46 -7.68 3.01 -0.67
CA VAL A 46 -6.44 2.37 -0.22
C VAL A 46 -6.23 2.61 1.28
N GLY A 47 -6.32 3.86 1.74
CA GLY A 47 -6.20 4.20 3.15
C GLY A 47 -7.23 3.50 4.05
N ASN A 48 -8.46 3.35 3.57
CA ASN A 48 -9.51 2.60 4.28
C ASN A 48 -9.19 1.10 4.36
N ARG A 49 -8.69 0.49 3.28
CA ARG A 49 -8.27 -0.93 3.27
C ARG A 49 -7.12 -1.19 4.24
N ILE A 50 -6.11 -0.32 4.28
CA ILE A 50 -4.98 -0.43 5.22
C ILE A 50 -5.49 -0.44 6.67
N ARG A 51 -6.35 0.53 7.02
CA ARG A 51 -6.91 0.65 8.37
C ARG A 51 -7.80 -0.55 8.73
N LYS A 52 -8.54 -1.09 7.77
CA LYS A 52 -9.38 -2.28 7.97
C LYS A 52 -8.55 -3.52 8.32
N GLN A 53 -7.32 -3.61 7.81
CA GLN A 53 -6.37 -4.68 8.14
C GLN A 53 -5.58 -4.40 9.43
N GLY A 54 -5.88 -3.32 10.16
CA GLY A 54 -5.16 -2.97 11.40
C GLY A 54 -3.74 -2.45 11.19
N LEU A 55 -3.34 -2.19 9.94
CA LEU A 55 -2.00 -1.71 9.60
C LEU A 55 -1.92 -0.18 9.71
N ALA A 56 -0.74 0.32 10.10
CA ALA A 56 -0.39 1.73 9.97
C ALA A 56 0.30 1.99 8.62
N SER A 57 -0.10 3.05 7.89
CA SER A 57 0.61 3.51 6.69
C SER A 57 1.75 4.45 7.08
N LEU A 58 3.00 4.12 6.77
CA LEU A 58 4.15 4.94 7.21
C LEU A 58 4.60 6.01 6.20
N SER A 59 4.29 5.83 4.91
CA SER A 59 4.41 6.89 3.90
C SER A 59 3.62 6.44 2.68
N ALA A 60 2.73 7.28 2.18
CA ALA A 60 2.17 7.14 0.84
C ALA A 60 2.72 8.33 0.07
N HIS A 61 3.73 8.08 -0.78
CA HIS A 61 4.13 9.09 -1.75
C HIS A 61 2.96 9.20 -2.75
N PRO A 62 2.23 10.33 -2.77
CA PRO A 62 1.20 10.51 -3.78
C PRO A 62 1.86 10.39 -5.15
N PRO A 63 1.21 9.76 -6.14
CA PRO A 63 1.77 9.67 -7.47
C PRO A 63 2.13 11.07 -7.93
N SER A 64 3.41 11.24 -8.28
CA SER A 64 3.89 12.40 -9.03
C SER A 64 2.94 12.50 -10.20
N THR A 65 2.19 13.59 -10.33
CA THR A 65 1.13 13.71 -11.34
C THR A 65 1.76 13.76 -12.73
N GLY A 66 2.17 12.61 -13.25
CA GLY A 66 2.70 12.39 -14.57
C GLY A 66 1.52 12.21 -15.50
N HIS A 67 1.05 13.32 -16.08
CA HIS A 67 0.28 13.25 -17.31
C HIS A 67 1.15 12.60 -18.40
N HIS A 68 1.12 11.27 -18.50
CA HIS A 68 1.41 10.59 -19.75
C HIS A 68 0.15 10.64 -20.62
N ARG A 69 -0.08 11.82 -21.21
CA ARG A 69 -0.75 11.91 -22.51
C ARG A 69 0.37 11.97 -23.56
N THR A 70 0.54 10.87 -24.28
CA THR A 70 1.07 10.84 -25.64
C THR A 70 0.25 9.86 -26.42
#